data_AF-A0A2G9RNK7-F1
#
_entry.id   AF-A0A2G9RNK7-F1
#
_cell.length_a   1.000
_cell.length_b   1.000
_cell.length_c   1.000
_cell.angle_alpha   90.00
_cell.angle_beta   90.00
_cell.angle_gamma   90.00
#
_symmetry.space_group_name_H-M   'P 1'
#
loop_
_entity.id
_entity.type
_entity.pdbx_description
1 polymer ?
#
loop_
_entity_poly.entity_id
_entity_poly.type
_entity_poly.pdbx_seq_one_letter_code
_entity_poly.pdbx_strand_id
1 'polypeptide(L)'
;MADEQNDVATLPFSDPLYLKADLLDPSFGTMWLTHNVLAPENVKEAVSAMIKNLILKEDCKPTPTTTDEDEQMPVAEPESQPGLFSAYRKKQKRDSCSSPQIQLNQYLDICDGQNCLQFWAMNRHILPSLFRVAARVMSVPASSSPVERV
;
A
#
# COMPACT_ATOMS: atom_id res chain seq x y z
N MET A 1 -9.23 -27.86 29.26
CA MET A 1 -8.14 -27.20 28.52
C MET A 1 -8.82 -26.42 27.43
N ALA A 2 -9.12 -25.15 27.69
CA ALA A 2 -9.81 -24.27 26.76
C ALA A 2 -8.76 -23.38 26.10
N ASP A 3 -8.86 -23.21 24.79
CA ASP A 3 -8.03 -22.39 23.93
C ASP A 3 -7.97 -20.93 24.41
N GLU A 4 -6.84 -20.51 24.98
CA GLU A 4 -6.49 -19.10 25.20
C GLU A 4 -5.71 -18.54 24.00
N GLN A 5 -6.24 -18.70 22.79
CA GLN A 5 -5.52 -18.33 21.57
C GLN A 5 -6.42 -17.62 20.55
N ASN A 6 -7.10 -16.52 20.92
CA ASN A 6 -7.44 -15.45 19.94
C ASN A 6 -8.05 -14.17 20.51
N ASP A 7 -7.57 -13.64 21.64
CA ASP A 7 -8.11 -12.38 22.19
C ASP A 7 -7.05 -11.28 22.30
N VAL A 8 -6.14 -11.21 21.32
CA VAL A 8 -5.51 -9.92 21.00
C VAL A 8 -6.60 -9.11 20.30
N ALA A 9 -7.48 -8.52 21.11
CA ALA A 9 -8.49 -7.57 20.69
C ALA A 9 -7.89 -6.68 19.60
N THR A 10 -8.48 -6.70 18.41
CA THR A 10 -8.12 -5.83 17.30
C THR A 10 -8.10 -4.40 17.83
N LEU A 11 -6.92 -3.87 18.14
CA LEU A 11 -6.78 -2.58 18.79
C LEU A 11 -7.44 -1.56 17.85
N PRO A 12 -8.35 -0.71 18.35
CA PRO A 12 -8.96 0.30 17.50
C PRO A 12 -7.83 1.15 16.88
N PHE A 13 -7.94 1.44 15.59
CA PHE A 13 -6.94 2.22 14.81
C PHE A 13 -5.59 1.52 14.54
N SER A 14 -5.49 0.20 14.73
CA SER A 14 -4.27 -0.58 14.39
C SER A 14 -4.31 -1.25 13.01
N ASP A 15 -5.25 -0.88 12.14
CA ASP A 15 -5.31 -1.42 10.79
C ASP A 15 -4.00 -1.09 10.05
N PRO A 16 -3.29 -2.10 9.51
CA PRO A 16 -2.09 -1.88 8.71
C PRO A 16 -2.27 -0.86 7.60
N LEU A 17 -3.47 -0.76 7.01
CA LEU A 17 -3.78 0.22 5.98
C LEU A 17 -3.60 1.66 6.48
N TYR A 18 -4.22 2.01 7.61
CA TYR A 18 -4.12 3.35 8.17
C TYR A 18 -2.70 3.66 8.63
N LEU A 19 -2.02 2.71 9.27
CA LEU A 19 -0.63 2.89 9.70
C LEU A 19 0.32 3.19 8.53
N LYS A 20 0.11 2.52 7.39
CA LYS A 20 0.87 2.82 6.16
C LYS A 20 0.48 4.19 5.58
N ALA A 21 -0.81 4.54 5.61
CA ALA A 21 -1.31 5.81 5.12
C ALA A 21 -0.66 6.97 5.87
N ASP A 22 -0.64 6.88 7.20
CA ASP A 22 -0.05 7.88 8.08
C ASP A 22 1.42 8.11 7.76
N LEU A 23 2.22 7.04 7.64
CA LEU A 23 3.65 7.18 7.34
C LEU A 23 3.92 7.72 5.92
N LEU A 24 3.04 7.41 4.95
CA LEU A 24 3.16 7.84 3.55
C LEU A 24 2.54 9.23 3.30
N ASP A 25 1.96 9.87 4.32
CA ASP A 25 1.59 11.27 4.29
C ASP A 25 2.76 12.14 4.80
N PRO A 26 3.37 12.97 3.93
CA PRO A 26 4.51 13.80 4.32
C PRO A 26 4.21 14.83 5.40
N SER A 27 2.94 15.23 5.53
CA SER A 27 2.50 16.20 6.52
C SER A 27 2.14 15.58 7.88
N PHE A 28 1.88 14.27 7.91
CA PHE A 28 1.39 13.58 9.11
C PHE A 28 2.42 12.61 9.69
N GLY A 29 2.91 11.65 8.90
CA GLY A 29 3.93 10.70 9.32
C GLY A 29 3.60 9.98 10.64
N THR A 30 4.55 10.00 11.58
CA THR A 30 4.40 9.43 12.93
C THR A 30 4.02 10.46 13.99
N MET A 31 3.49 11.63 13.59
CA MET A 31 3.16 12.72 14.53
C MET A 31 2.11 12.31 15.58
N TRP A 32 1.20 11.41 15.22
CA TRP A 32 0.18 10.89 16.13
C TRP A 32 0.75 10.16 17.35
N LEU A 33 1.93 9.52 17.23
CA LEU A 33 2.62 8.89 18.36
C LEU A 33 3.08 9.93 19.39
N THR A 34 3.48 11.11 18.92
CA THR A 34 3.93 12.21 19.78
C THR A 34 2.76 13.00 20.35
N HIS A 35 1.72 13.28 19.56
CA HIS A 35 0.66 14.20 19.96
C HIS A 35 -0.58 13.53 20.55
N ASN A 36 -0.96 12.35 20.05
CA ASN A 36 -2.20 11.69 20.48
C ASN A 36 -1.93 10.57 21.50
N VAL A 37 -0.87 9.79 21.29
CA VAL A 37 -0.54 8.64 22.15
C VAL A 37 0.44 9.01 23.27
N LEU A 38 1.25 10.06 23.07
CA LEU A 38 2.32 10.45 24.00
C LEU A 38 3.31 9.29 24.26
N ALA A 39 3.63 8.54 23.21
CA ALA A 39 4.47 7.35 23.30
C ALA A 39 5.92 7.71 23.66
N PRO A 40 6.62 6.90 24.47
CA PRO A 40 8.04 7.07 24.73
C PRO A 40 8.87 6.74 23.47
N GLU A 41 10.10 7.27 23.39
CA GLU A 41 10.89 7.24 22.15
C GLU A 41 11.19 5.82 21.66
N ASN A 42 11.46 4.88 22.57
CA ASN A 42 11.66 3.47 22.25
C ASN A 42 10.45 2.83 21.55
N VAL A 43 9.23 3.25 21.90
CA VAL A 43 8.01 2.77 21.25
C VAL A 43 7.84 3.42 19.89
N LYS A 44 8.20 4.70 19.74
CA LYS A 44 8.12 5.38 18.43
C LYS A 44 9.04 4.74 17.40
N GLU A 45 10.27 4.43 17.78
CA GLU A 45 11.23 3.75 16.92
C GLU A 45 10.72 2.36 16.52
N ALA A 46 10.20 1.59 17.48
CA ALA A 46 9.65 0.27 17.23
C ALA A 46 8.45 0.30 16.27
N VAL A 47 7.51 1.22 16.47
CA VAL A 47 6.34 1.39 15.60
C VAL A 47 6.78 1.88 14.22
N SER A 48 7.69 2.85 14.13
CA SER A 48 8.23 3.32 12.85
C SER A 48 8.88 2.18 12.06
N ALA A 49 9.72 1.36 12.72
CA ALA A 49 10.31 0.18 12.10
C ALA A 49 9.26 -0.85 11.65
N MET A 50 8.22 -1.07 12.46
CA MET A 50 7.11 -1.97 12.11
C MET A 50 6.38 -1.49 10.84
N ILE A 51 6.03 -0.21 10.75
CA ILE A 51 5.30 0.36 9.60
C ILE A 51 6.17 0.29 8.34
N LYS A 52 7.45 0.64 8.43
CA LYS A 52 8.41 0.49 7.31
C LYS A 52 8.41 -0.95 6.78
N ASN A 53 8.46 -1.94 7.66
CA ASN A 53 8.39 -3.35 7.26
C ASN A 53 7.05 -3.72 6.60
N LEU A 54 5.93 -3.16 7.05
CA LEU A 54 4.61 -3.37 6.43
C LEU A 54 4.57 -2.85 4.99
N ILE A 55 5.12 -1.66 4.74
CA ILE A 55 5.21 -1.06 3.39
C ILE A 55 6.05 -1.95 2.48
N LEU A 56 7.21 -2.39 2.95
CA LEU A 56 8.12 -3.23 2.16
C LEU A 56 7.51 -4.59 1.79
N LYS A 57 6.69 -5.18 2.68
CA LYS A 57 5.95 -6.41 2.40
C LYS A 57 4.86 -6.25 1.34
N GLU A 58 4.33 -5.04 1.15
CA GLU A 58 3.24 -4.78 0.22
C GLU A 58 3.70 -4.59 -1.23
N ASP A 59 4.94 -4.18 -1.45
CA ASP A 59 5.56 -4.16 -2.78
C ASP A 59 5.84 -5.58 -3.32
N CYS A 60 5.96 -6.57 -2.42
CA CYS A 60 6.10 -7.98 -2.79
C CYS A 60 4.79 -8.62 -3.25
N LYS A 61 3.63 -8.03 -2.95
CA LYS A 61 2.36 -8.60 -3.41
C LYS A 61 2.19 -8.24 -4.89
N PRO A 62 2.22 -9.22 -5.82
CA PRO A 62 1.72 -8.96 -7.15
C PRO A 62 0.29 -8.44 -6.98
N THR A 63 -0.02 -7.34 -7.67
CA THR A 63 -1.42 -6.91 -7.85
C THR A 63 -2.24 -8.15 -8.20
N PRO A 64 -3.38 -8.42 -7.55
CA PRO A 64 -4.24 -9.51 -7.96
C PRO A 64 -4.58 -9.26 -9.42
N THR A 65 -3.93 -10.03 -10.28
CA THR A 65 -4.48 -10.39 -11.56
C THR A 65 -5.68 -11.24 -11.15
N THR A 66 -6.87 -10.91 -11.63
CA THR A 66 -7.98 -11.85 -11.62
C THR A 66 -7.48 -13.09 -12.34
N THR A 67 -7.01 -14.07 -11.56
CA THR A 67 -6.76 -15.42 -12.03
C THR A 67 -8.12 -16.07 -11.93
N ASP A 68 -8.85 -16.07 -13.05
CA ASP A 68 -9.97 -16.99 -13.21
C ASP A 68 -9.40 -18.41 -13.05
N GLU A 69 -9.92 -19.11 -12.06
CA GLU A 69 -9.68 -20.54 -11.84
C GLU A 69 -10.34 -21.30 -13.00
N ASP A 70 -9.61 -21.53 -14.09
CA ASP A 70 -10.06 -22.41 -15.16
C ASP A 70 -9.80 -23.87 -14.75
N GLU A 71 -10.85 -24.53 -14.25
CA GLU A 71 -10.91 -25.99 -14.21
C GLU A 71 -10.77 -26.57 -15.62
N GLN A 72 -9.87 -27.53 -15.76
CA GLN A 72 -9.59 -28.24 -17.01
C GLN A 72 -10.78 -29.07 -17.50
N MET A 73 -11.22 -28.87 -18.74
CA MET A 73 -11.51 -29.93 -19.73
C MET A 73 -11.78 -29.38 -21.16
N PRO A 74 -11.69 -30.21 -22.23
CA PRO A 74 -10.87 -29.87 -23.39
C PRO A 74 -11.63 -29.58 -24.71
N VAL A 75 -10.90 -28.92 -25.62
CA VAL A 75 -11.00 -28.91 -27.10
C VAL A 75 -12.28 -28.32 -27.74
N ALA A 76 -12.13 -27.13 -28.33
CA ALA A 76 -12.34 -26.87 -29.76
C ALA A 76 -11.84 -25.45 -30.12
N GLU A 77 -10.92 -25.33 -31.09
CA GLU A 77 -10.62 -24.05 -31.75
C GLU A 77 -11.89 -23.55 -32.48
N PRO A 78 -12.16 -22.23 -32.45
CA PRO A 78 -11.76 -21.43 -33.60
C PRO A 78 -11.27 -20.00 -33.26
N GLU A 79 -10.33 -19.56 -34.10
CA GLU A 79 -10.04 -18.18 -34.49
C GLU A 79 -9.60 -17.17 -33.41
N SER A 80 -8.27 -17.01 -33.37
CA SER A 80 -7.50 -15.95 -32.74
C SER A 80 -7.96 -14.55 -33.18
N GLN A 81 -9.00 -14.03 -32.53
CA GLN A 81 -9.13 -12.59 -32.39
C GLN A 81 -8.22 -12.13 -31.25
N PRO A 82 -7.36 -11.12 -31.45
CA PRO A 82 -6.62 -10.54 -30.35
C PRO A 82 -7.64 -9.95 -29.39
N GLY A 83 -7.88 -10.65 -28.27
CA GLY A 83 -8.88 -10.25 -27.29
C GLY A 83 -8.71 -8.77 -26.95
N LEU A 84 -9.83 -8.08 -26.70
CA LEU A 84 -9.92 -6.64 -26.44
C LEU A 84 -8.89 -6.13 -25.41
N PHE A 85 -8.39 -7.03 -24.54
CA PHE A 85 -7.44 -6.77 -23.47
C PHE A 85 -6.00 -7.25 -23.75
N SER A 86 -5.70 -7.74 -24.95
CA SER A 86 -4.36 -8.19 -25.35
C SER A 86 -3.32 -7.07 -25.26
N ALA A 87 -3.74 -5.82 -25.50
CA ALA A 87 -2.93 -4.63 -25.30
C ALA A 87 -2.67 -4.30 -23.81
N TYR A 88 -3.57 -4.69 -22.89
CA TYR A 88 -3.40 -4.49 -21.45
C TYR A 88 -2.33 -5.39 -20.86
N ARG A 89 -2.22 -6.64 -21.33
CA ARG A 89 -1.17 -7.58 -20.89
C ARG A 89 0.25 -7.09 -21.22
N LYS A 90 0.41 -6.33 -22.31
CA LYS A 90 1.72 -5.85 -22.80
C LYS A 90 2.29 -4.66 -22.03
N LYS A 91 1.52 -4.00 -21.17
CA LYS A 91 1.96 -2.82 -20.42
C LYS A 91 2.62 -3.12 -19.07
N GLN A 92 2.75 -4.38 -18.66
CA GLN A 92 3.50 -4.71 -17.45
C GLN A 92 5.01 -4.79 -17.72
N LYS A 93 5.58 -3.69 -18.20
CA LYS A 93 7.03 -3.52 -18.10
C LYS A 93 7.34 -3.15 -16.65
N ARG A 94 7.85 -4.12 -15.90
CA ARG A 94 8.31 -3.96 -14.54
C ARG A 94 9.58 -3.11 -14.61
N ASP A 95 9.43 -1.80 -14.71
CA ASP A 95 10.54 -0.85 -14.62
C ASP A 95 11.08 -0.89 -13.19
N SER A 96 11.89 -1.91 -12.96
CA SER A 96 12.55 -2.23 -11.71
C SER A 96 13.83 -1.41 -11.71
N CYS A 97 13.80 -0.18 -11.20
CA CYS A 97 15.03 0.63 -11.18
C CYS A 97 15.44 1.18 -9.81
N SER A 98 14.76 0.82 -8.72
CA SER A 98 15.28 1.06 -7.37
C SER A 98 14.61 0.11 -6.38
N SER A 99 15.37 -0.46 -5.43
CA SER A 99 14.78 -1.34 -4.43
C SER A 99 13.75 -0.56 -3.60
N PRO A 100 12.62 -1.18 -3.17
CA PRO A 100 11.58 -0.50 -2.40
C PRO A 100 12.12 0.16 -1.14
N GLN A 101 13.16 -0.44 -0.54
CA GLN A 101 13.88 0.07 0.61
C GLN A 101 14.61 1.38 0.31
N ILE A 102 15.29 1.47 -0.85
CA ILE A 102 16.02 2.67 -1.24
C ILE A 102 15.03 3.81 -1.50
N GLN A 103 13.91 3.53 -2.18
CA GLN A 103 12.86 4.53 -2.41
C GLN A 103 12.22 5.01 -1.09
N LEU A 104 12.02 4.10 -0.13
CA LEU A 104 11.49 4.47 1.18
C LEU A 104 12.46 5.35 1.97
N ASN A 105 13.76 5.06 1.95
CA ASN A 105 14.74 5.93 2.59
C ASN A 105 14.79 7.31 1.89
N GLN A 106 14.82 7.32 0.56
CA GLN A 106 14.80 8.55 -0.21
C GLN A 106 13.55 9.38 0.08
N TYR A 107 12.38 8.76 0.25
CA TYR A 107 11.16 9.43 0.68
C TYR A 107 11.34 10.13 2.03
N LEU A 108 11.90 9.44 3.02
CA LEU A 108 12.11 10.00 4.36
C LEU A 108 13.08 11.19 4.35
N ASP A 109 14.04 11.22 3.42
CA ASP A 109 15.00 12.32 3.28
C ASP A 109 14.39 13.57 2.63
N ILE A 110 13.40 13.41 1.74
CA ILE A 110 12.76 14.53 1.00
C ILE A 110 11.43 14.97 1.61
N CYS A 111 10.90 14.21 2.56
CA CYS A 111 9.63 14.45 3.21
C CYS A 111 9.73 15.67 4.14
N ASP A 112 9.18 16.81 3.71
CA ASP A 112 9.24 18.09 4.46
C ASP A 112 7.85 18.68 4.74
N GLY A 113 6.95 17.91 5.34
CA GLY A 113 5.65 18.43 5.80
C GLY A 113 4.68 18.87 4.69
N GLN A 114 5.00 18.55 3.43
CA GLN A 114 4.28 19.05 2.26
C GLN A 114 2.89 18.42 2.12
N ASN A 115 2.01 19.06 1.34
CA ASN A 115 0.72 18.45 1.00
C ASN A 115 0.92 17.09 0.32
N CYS A 116 0.25 16.07 0.84
CA CYS A 116 0.42 14.68 0.40
C CYS A 116 0.18 14.49 -1.10
N LEU A 117 -0.93 14.98 -1.64
CA LEU A 117 -1.26 14.80 -3.07
C LEU A 117 -0.27 15.53 -3.98
N GLN A 118 0.13 16.75 -3.61
CA GLN A 118 1.11 17.52 -4.36
C GLN A 118 2.49 16.84 -4.36
N PHE A 119 2.93 16.36 -3.19
CA PHE A 119 4.19 15.65 -3.04
C PHE A 119 4.25 14.43 -3.95
N TRP A 120 3.23 13.57 -3.90
CA TRP A 120 3.20 12.35 -4.71
C TRP A 120 3.04 12.65 -6.21
N ALA A 121 2.32 13.72 -6.59
CA ALA A 121 2.23 14.14 -7.98
C ALA A 121 3.60 14.54 -8.56
N MET A 122 4.43 15.22 -7.77
CA MET A 122 5.78 15.65 -8.18
C MET A 122 6.80 14.51 -8.17
N ASN A 123 6.70 13.59 -7.21
CA ASN A 123 7.72 12.57 -6.96
C ASN A 123 7.38 11.18 -7.54
N ARG A 124 6.23 10.99 -8.20
CA ARG A 124 5.80 9.67 -8.76
C ARG A 124 6.81 9.01 -9.71
N HIS A 125 7.62 9.80 -10.40
CA HIS A 125 8.64 9.29 -11.34
C HIS A 125 9.95 8.93 -10.63
N ILE A 126 10.20 9.54 -9.47
CA ILE A 126 11.39 9.36 -8.64
C ILE A 126 11.20 8.17 -7.70
N LEU A 127 9.99 7.99 -7.18
CA LEU A 127 9.59 6.96 -6.24
C LEU A 127 8.52 6.03 -6.84
N PRO A 128 8.77 5.36 -7.99
CA PRO A 128 7.74 4.67 -8.75
C PRO A 128 7.12 3.46 -8.02
N SER A 129 7.90 2.73 -7.21
CA SER A 129 7.37 1.56 -6.49
C SER A 129 6.65 1.98 -5.22
N LEU A 130 7.20 2.96 -4.49
CA LEU A 130 6.57 3.51 -3.30
C LEU A 130 5.27 4.25 -3.64
N PHE A 131 5.24 5.00 -4.74
CA PHE A 131 4.03 5.68 -5.23
C PHE A 131 2.88 4.70 -5.50
N ARG A 132 3.16 3.48 -5.99
CA ARG A 132 2.11 2.46 -6.18
C ARG A 132 1.50 1.97 -4.87
N VAL A 133 2.29 1.91 -3.80
CA VAL A 133 1.79 1.57 -2.46
C VAL A 133 0.98 2.74 -1.92
N ALA A 134 1.55 3.95 -1.98
CA ALA A 134 0.93 5.19 -1.53
C ALA A 134 -0.43 5.41 -2.20
N ALA A 135 -0.50 5.31 -3.53
CA ALA A 135 -1.74 5.47 -4.29
C ALA A 135 -2.82 4.46 -3.89
N ARG A 136 -2.46 3.19 -3.64
CA ARG A 136 -3.42 2.17 -3.19
C ARG A 136 -3.97 2.50 -1.82
N VAL A 137 -3.07 2.76 -0.86
CA VAL A 137 -3.43 3.01 0.53
C VAL A 137 -4.29 4.28 0.66
N MET A 138 -3.93 5.36 -0.04
CA MET A 138 -4.69 6.62 -0.02
C MET A 138 -6.01 6.56 -0.80
N SER A 139 -6.16 5.62 -1.75
CA SER A 139 -7.41 5.48 -2.51
C SER A 139 -8.55 4.87 -1.70
N VAL A 140 -8.25 4.30 -0.53
CA VAL A 140 -9.26 3.74 0.37
C VAL A 140 -9.90 4.88 1.15
N PRO A 141 -11.22 5.13 0.97
CA PRO A 141 -11.92 6.15 1.74
C PRO A 141 -11.87 5.80 3.23
N ALA A 142 -11.55 6.78 4.07
CA ALA A 142 -11.60 6.60 5.52
C ALA A 142 -13.04 6.46 6.07
N SER A 143 -14.04 6.78 5.26
CA SER A 143 -15.46 6.66 5.60
C SER A 143 -16.10 5.44 4.94
N SER A 144 -16.84 4.66 5.71
CA SER A 144 -17.66 3.54 5.23
C SER A 144 -19.05 3.96 4.73
N SER A 145 -19.34 5.27 4.65
CA SER A 145 -20.70 5.75 4.41
C SER A 145 -21.12 5.60 2.94
N PRO A 146 -22.18 4.83 2.62
CA PRO A 146 -22.68 4.64 1.25
C PRO A 146 -23.31 5.89 0.61
N VAL A 147 -23.37 7.03 1.31
CA VAL A 147 -24.34 8.12 1.10
C VAL A 147 -23.94 9.10 -0.02
N GLU A 148 -22.74 9.03 -0.59
CA GLU A 148 -22.34 9.91 -1.70
C GLU A 148 -22.62 9.33 -3.09
N ARG A 149 -23.27 8.16 -3.18
CA ARG A 149 -23.75 7.60 -4.45
C ARG A 149 -25.12 8.18 -4.79
N VAL A 150 -25.15 9.41 -5.28
CA VAL A 150 -26.29 10.00 -6.02
C VAL A 150 -25.84 10.31 -7.44
#